data_AF-A0A923R9E7-F1
#
_entry.id   AF-A0A923R9E7-F1
#
_cell.length_a   1.000
_cell.length_b   1.000
_cell.length_c   1.000
_cell.angle_alpha   90.00
_cell.angle_beta   90.00
_cell.angle_gamma   90.00
#
_symmetry.space_group_name_H-M   'P 1'
#
loop_
_entity.id
_entity.type
_entity.pdbx_description
1 polymer ?
#
loop_
_entity_poly.entity_id
_entity_poly.type
_entity_poly.pdbx_seq_one_letter_code
_entity_poly.pdbx_strand_id
1 'polypeptide(L)'
;LILFATVYIGFGLSTVAWHFWVLFGFYGLFMAATDGSGKAMIVDHVPKEFKATGLGLFATTTGLAALFASTCAGFLWDSYGSSFTFYFGAAGAVLSAVCLLFLKEQKRLVRLI
;
A
#
# COMPACT_ATOMS: atom_id res chain seq x y z
N LEU A 1 -2.85 -6.78 -3.37
CA LEU A 1 -2.23 -7.27 -2.12
C LEU A 1 -1.40 -8.52 -2.31
N ILE A 2 -1.92 -9.59 -2.95
CA ILE A 2 -1.14 -10.80 -3.24
C ILE A 2 0.13 -10.47 -4.05
N LEU A 3 0.00 -9.70 -5.14
CA LEU A 3 1.15 -9.18 -5.91
C LEU A 3 2.17 -8.43 -5.04
N PHE A 4 1.71 -7.59 -4.12
CA PHE A 4 2.57 -6.81 -3.23
C PHE A 4 3.31 -7.70 -2.23
N ALA A 5 2.63 -8.68 -1.64
CA ALA A 5 3.24 -9.66 -0.74
C ALA A 5 4.30 -10.52 -1.47
N THR A 6 4.00 -10.99 -2.69
CA THR A 6 4.96 -11.73 -3.52
C THR A 6 6.19 -10.87 -3.84
N VAL A 7 6.00 -9.60 -4.18
CA VAL A 7 7.11 -8.68 -4.47
C VAL A 7 7.99 -8.43 -3.24
N TYR A 8 7.39 -8.20 -2.08
CA TYR A 8 8.14 -7.96 -0.83
C TYR A 8 8.87 -9.19 -0.32
N ILE A 9 8.28 -10.38 -0.44
CA ILE A 9 8.97 -11.65 -0.18
C ILE A 9 10.13 -11.83 -1.17
N GLY A 10 9.92 -11.48 -2.45
CA GLY A 10 10.95 -11.45 -3.47
C GLY A 10 12.13 -10.55 -3.09
N PHE A 11 11.87 -9.34 -2.58
CA PHE A 11 12.93 -8.44 -2.10
C PHE A 11 13.69 -9.01 -0.89
N GLY A 12 13.02 -9.70 0.03
CA GLY A 12 13.65 -10.33 1.20
C GLY A 12 14.59 -11.51 0.87
N LEU A 13 14.31 -12.26 -0.20
CA LEU A 13 15.13 -13.39 -0.67
C LEU A 13 16.16 -13.01 -1.74
N SER A 14 16.04 -11.84 -2.37
CA SER A 14 16.86 -11.46 -3.51
C SER A 14 18.21 -10.89 -3.10
N THR A 15 19.28 -11.64 -3.37
CA THR A 15 20.68 -11.23 -3.15
C THR A 15 21.35 -10.63 -4.40
N VAL A 16 20.68 -10.63 -5.56
CA VAL A 16 21.25 -10.25 -6.87
C VAL A 16 20.54 -9.01 -7.45
N ALA A 17 21.32 -8.00 -7.89
CA ALA A 17 20.84 -6.67 -8.33
C ALA A 17 19.77 -6.69 -9.45
N TRP A 18 19.80 -7.69 -10.34
CA TRP A 18 18.83 -7.81 -11.43
C TRP A 18 17.40 -8.11 -10.96
N HIS A 19 17.23 -8.83 -9.84
CA HIS A 19 15.90 -9.11 -9.29
C HIS A 19 15.21 -7.84 -8.79
N PHE A 20 15.97 -6.87 -8.29
CA PHE A 20 15.42 -5.60 -7.82
C PHE A 20 14.70 -4.86 -8.95
N TRP A 21 15.28 -4.78 -10.14
CA TRP A 21 14.67 -4.08 -11.28
C TRP A 21 13.34 -4.71 -11.72
N VAL A 22 13.29 -6.05 -11.82
CA VAL A 22 12.08 -6.77 -12.21
C VAL A 22 10.98 -6.60 -11.14
N LEU A 23 11.35 -6.78 -9.87
CA LEU A 23 10.42 -6.61 -8.74
C LEU A 23 9.91 -5.16 -8.64
N PHE A 24 10.76 -4.18 -8.93
CA PHE A 24 10.37 -2.77 -8.95
C PHE A 24 9.35 -2.46 -10.06
N GLY A 25 9.47 -3.13 -11.22
CA GLY A 25 8.47 -3.04 -12.28
C GLY A 25 7.09 -3.54 -11.83
N PHE A 26 7.03 -4.72 -11.19
CA PHE A 26 5.79 -5.26 -10.63
C PHE A 26 5.22 -4.39 -9.49
N TYR A 27 6.10 -3.84 -8.64
CA TYR A 27 5.72 -2.90 -7.60
C TYR A 27 5.09 -1.63 -8.19
N GLY A 28 5.70 -1.07 -9.23
CA GLY A 28 5.19 0.11 -9.92
C GLY A 28 3.80 -0.12 -10.52
N LEU A 29 3.58 -1.29 -11.12
CA LEU A 29 2.26 -1.67 -11.66
C LEU A 29 1.20 -1.77 -10.56
N PHE A 30 1.55 -2.34 -9.41
CA PHE A 30 0.66 -2.37 -8.25
C PHE A 30 0.36 -0.98 -7.69
N MET A 31 1.37 -0.12 -7.56
CA MET A 31 1.20 1.26 -7.08
C MET A 31 0.33 2.08 -8.04
N ALA A 32 0.52 1.95 -9.34
CA ALA A 32 -0.30 2.64 -10.34
C ALA A 32 -1.79 2.26 -10.25
N ALA A 33 -2.08 0.96 -10.05
CA ALA A 33 -3.44 0.49 -9.86
C ALA A 33 -4.04 0.98 -8.53
N THR A 34 -3.26 0.99 -7.46
CA THR A 34 -3.76 1.27 -6.11
C THR A 34 -3.92 2.77 -5.85
N ASP A 35 -2.92 3.58 -6.16
CA ASP A 35 -2.92 5.03 -5.88
C ASP A 35 -3.98 5.77 -6.71
N GLY A 36 -4.23 5.34 -7.95
CA GLY A 36 -5.30 5.87 -8.79
C GLY A 36 -6.70 5.56 -8.25
N SER A 37 -6.92 4.30 -7.84
CA SER A 37 -8.23 3.85 -7.34
C SER A 37 -8.64 4.55 -6.04
N GLY A 38 -7.71 4.77 -5.11
CA GLY A 38 -7.99 5.47 -3.84
C GLY A 38 -8.41 6.93 -4.03
N LYS A 39 -7.69 7.66 -4.89
CA LYS A 39 -8.01 9.06 -5.20
C LYS A 39 -9.34 9.20 -5.93
N ALA A 40 -9.65 8.29 -6.85
CA ALA A 40 -10.94 8.26 -7.56
C ALA A 40 -12.12 8.08 -6.58
N MET A 41 -12.01 7.14 -5.64
CA MET A 41 -13.05 6.88 -4.65
C MET A 41 -13.38 8.11 -3.79
N ILE A 42 -12.37 8.88 -3.39
CA ILE A 42 -12.53 10.12 -2.62
C ILE A 42 -13.23 11.18 -3.46
N VAL A 43 -12.82 11.34 -4.72
CA VAL A 43 -13.41 12.32 -5.64
C VAL A 43 -14.87 12.03 -5.95
N ASP A 44 -15.29 10.76 -5.92
CA ASP A 44 -16.67 10.34 -6.13
C ASP A 44 -17.56 10.53 -4.89
N HIS A 45 -17.00 10.42 -3.68
CA HIS A 45 -17.75 10.52 -2.42
C HIS A 45 -17.77 11.93 -1.80
N VAL A 46 -16.85 12.82 -2.19
CA VAL A 46 -16.74 14.17 -1.63
C VAL A 46 -17.47 15.20 -2.52
N PRO A 47 -18.28 16.11 -1.94
CA PRO A 47 -18.94 17.19 -2.69
C PRO A 47 -17.93 18.04 -3.49
N LYS A 48 -18.35 18.56 -4.66
CA LYS A 48 -17.47 19.32 -5.59
C LYS A 48 -16.65 20.41 -4.91
N GLU A 49 -17.24 21.11 -3.95
CA GLU A 49 -16.64 22.22 -3.20
C GLU A 49 -15.49 21.77 -2.28
N PHE A 50 -15.49 20.52 -1.83
CA PHE A 50 -14.53 19.99 -0.85
C PHE A 50 -13.54 18.98 -1.43
N LYS A 51 -13.54 18.75 -2.76
CA LYS A 51 -12.67 17.74 -3.40
C LYS A 51 -11.18 17.99 -3.14
N ALA A 52 -10.74 19.25 -3.20
CA ALA A 52 -9.36 19.62 -2.89
C ALA A 52 -9.00 19.31 -1.43
N THR A 53 -9.91 19.58 -0.48
CA THR A 53 -9.73 19.28 0.94
C THR A 53 -9.73 17.78 1.21
N GLY A 54 -10.61 17.01 0.56
CA GLY A 54 -10.65 15.55 0.69
C GLY A 54 -9.37 14.87 0.19
N LEU A 55 -8.87 15.29 -0.98
CA LEU A 55 -7.59 14.82 -1.50
C LEU A 55 -6.40 15.29 -0.64
N GLY A 56 -6.45 16.52 -0.13
CA GLY A 56 -5.44 17.06 0.77
C GLY A 56 -5.35 16.26 2.08
N LEU A 57 -6.49 15.97 2.70
CA LEU A 57 -6.55 15.16 3.92
C LEU A 57 -6.02 13.74 3.68
N PHE A 58 -6.41 13.11 2.57
CA PHE A 58 -5.87 11.81 2.20
C PHE A 58 -4.35 11.83 2.05
N ALA A 59 -3.81 12.82 1.32
CA ALA A 59 -2.38 12.99 1.19
C ALA A 59 -1.69 13.22 2.54
N THR A 60 -2.23 14.07 3.41
CA THR A 60 -1.69 14.32 4.75
C THR A 60 -1.68 13.05 5.61
N THR A 61 -2.77 12.29 5.63
CA THR A 61 -2.85 11.03 6.37
C THR A 61 -1.87 10.00 5.82
N THR A 62 -1.77 9.86 4.49
CA THR A 62 -0.78 8.95 3.88
C THR A 62 0.65 9.35 4.19
N GLY A 63 0.96 10.65 4.16
CA GLY A 63 2.29 11.17 4.49
C GLY A 63 2.65 10.95 5.96
N LEU A 64 1.70 11.20 6.88
CA LEU A 64 1.91 10.95 8.30
C LEU A 64 2.10 9.46 8.58
N ALA A 65 1.30 8.59 7.97
CA ALA A 65 1.46 7.14 8.06
C ALA A 65 2.83 6.69 7.50
N ALA A 66 3.26 7.27 6.37
CA ALA A 66 4.57 6.99 5.78
C ALA A 66 5.73 7.44 6.68
N LEU A 67 5.58 8.54 7.42
CA LEU A 67 6.56 9.00 8.40
C LEU A 67 6.75 7.95 9.50
N PHE A 68 5.66 7.53 10.16
CA PHE A 68 5.70 6.49 11.19
C PHE A 68 6.25 5.18 10.66
N ALA A 69 5.80 4.76 9.46
CA ALA A 69 6.28 3.55 8.81
C ALA A 69 7.78 3.61 8.53
N SER A 70 8.30 4.76 8.09
CA SER A 70 9.72 4.96 7.81
C SER A 70 10.56 4.92 9.08
N THR A 71 10.09 5.52 10.18
CA THR A 71 10.78 5.43 11.48
C THR A 71 10.85 3.99 11.99
N CYS A 72 9.74 3.25 11.92
CA CYS A 72 9.72 1.83 12.29
C CYS A 72 10.62 0.99 11.38
N ALA A 73 10.59 1.22 10.06
CA ALA A 73 11.40 0.50 9.09
C ALA A 73 12.90 0.76 9.30
N GLY A 74 13.29 1.99 9.61
CA GLY A 74 14.67 2.35 9.93
C GLY A 74 15.15 1.67 11.21
N PHE A 75 14.34 1.67 12.27
CA PHE A 75 14.68 1.00 13.52
C PHE A 75 14.84 -0.52 13.35
N LEU A 76 13.94 -1.15 12.59
CA LEU A 76 14.04 -2.57 12.25
C LEU A 76 15.29 -2.89 11.43
N TRP A 77 15.62 -2.02 10.47
CA TRP A 77 16.79 -2.20 9.60
C TRP A 77 18.09 -2.12 10.41
N ASP A 78 18.20 -1.14 11.31
CA ASP A 78 19.41 -0.90 12.10
C ASP A 78 19.66 -2.01 13.14
N SER A 79 18.59 -2.60 13.68
CA SER A 79 18.68 -3.64 14.72
C SER A 79 18.82 -5.07 14.18
N TYR A 80 18.17 -5.40 13.06
CA TYR A 80 18.04 -6.78 12.55
C TYR A 80 18.44 -6.96 11.08
N GLY A 81 18.90 -5.89 10.42
CA GLY A 81 19.33 -5.91 9.02
C GLY A 81 18.20 -5.77 8.01
N SER A 82 18.58 -5.55 6.75
CA SER A 82 17.69 -5.21 5.64
C SER A 82 16.59 -6.25 5.36
N SER A 83 16.91 -7.53 5.49
CA SER A 83 15.96 -8.63 5.23
C SER A 83 14.76 -8.59 6.18
N PHE A 84 14.94 -8.16 7.44
CA PHE A 84 13.86 -8.12 8.44
C PHE A 84 12.81 -7.05 8.12
N THR A 85 13.24 -5.90 7.60
CA THR A 85 12.35 -4.82 7.16
C THR A 85 11.45 -5.25 5.99
N PHE A 86 11.98 -6.07 5.07
CA PHE A 86 11.18 -6.63 3.98
C PHE A 86 10.16 -7.67 4.45
N TYR A 87 10.54 -8.54 5.41
CA TYR A 87 9.58 -9.47 6.01
C TYR A 87 8.47 -8.75 6.79
N PHE A 88 8.79 -7.64 7.47
CA PHE A 88 7.79 -6.82 8.14
C PHE A 88 6.78 -6.22 7.14
N GLY A 89 7.25 -5.73 6.00
CA GLY A 89 6.37 -5.27 4.92
C GLY A 89 5.51 -6.38 4.32
N ALA A 90 6.05 -7.60 4.15
CA ALA A 90 5.29 -8.76 3.72
C ALA A 90 4.20 -9.16 4.73
N ALA A 91 4.52 -9.15 6.03
CA ALA A 91 3.57 -9.42 7.10
C ALA A 91 2.44 -8.39 7.13
N GLY A 92 2.77 -7.10 6.95
CA GLY A 92 1.77 -6.03 6.82
C GLY A 92 0.82 -6.23 5.62
N ALA A 93 1.35 -6.68 4.48
CA ALA A 93 0.56 -6.97 3.29
C ALA A 93 -0.39 -8.16 3.48
N VAL A 94 0.07 -9.21 4.16
CA VAL A 94 -0.76 -10.37 4.54
C VAL A 94 -1.84 -9.96 5.53
N LEU A 95 -1.49 -9.18 6.56
CA LEU A 95 -2.45 -8.66 7.53
C LEU A 95 -3.54 -7.81 6.85
N SER A 96 -3.15 -6.95 5.92
CA SER A 96 -4.08 -6.15 5.12
C SER A 96 -5.00 -7.04 4.27
N ALA A 97 -4.46 -8.10 3.65
CA ALA A 97 -5.27 -9.04 2.87
C ALA A 97 -6.29 -9.77 3.74
N VAL A 98 -5.88 -10.21 4.93
CA VAL A 98 -6.79 -10.83 5.92
C VAL A 98 -7.86 -9.84 6.37
N CYS A 99 -7.48 -8.59 6.66
CA CYS A 99 -8.43 -7.55 7.06
C CYS A 99 -9.46 -7.27 5.96
N LEU A 100 -9.06 -7.25 4.68
CA LEU A 100 -9.99 -7.12 3.56
C LEU A 100 -10.93 -8.32 3.41
N LEU A 101 -10.54 -9.54 3.81
CA LEU A 101 -11.45 -10.69 3.82
C LEU A 101 -12.54 -10.55 4.90
N PHE A 102 -12.23 -9.89 6.01
CA PHE A 102 -13.20 -9.59 7.07
C PHE A 102 -14.04 -8.35 6.79
N LEU A 103 -13.57 -7.47 5.89
CA LEU A 103 -14.33 -6.32 5.45
C LEU A 103 -15.44 -6.79 4.49
N LYS A 104 -16.63 -7.00 5.04
CA LYS A 104 -17.84 -7.36 4.29
C LYS A 104 -18.07 -6.32 3.20
N GLU A 105 -18.00 -6.73 1.92
CA GLU A 105 -18.38 -5.89 0.79
C GLU A 105 -19.75 -5.24 1.06
N GLN A 106 -19.80 -3.92 1.13
CA GLN A 106 -21.02 -3.14 0.93
C GLN A 106 -21.38 -3.22 -0.56
N LYS A 107 -21.76 -4.42 -1.03
CA LYS A 107 -22.41 -4.64 -2.33
C LYS A 107 -23.84 -4.10 -2.26
N ARG A 108 -24.00 -2.78 -2.39
CA ARG A 108 -25.26 -2.16 -2.83
C ARG A 108 -25.05 -0.66 -3.00
N LEU A 109 -25.14 -0.19 -4.24
CA LEU A 109 -25.74 1.09 -4.66
C LEU A 109 -25.40 1.48 -6.12
N VAL A 110 -24.80 0.60 -6.94
CA VAL A 110 -24.69 0.82 -8.41
C VAL A 110 -25.83 0.14 -9.19
N ARG A 111 -26.78 -0.52 -8.51
CA ARG A 111 -27.93 -1.20 -9.15
C ARG A 111 -29.25 -0.43 -9.05
N LEU A 112 -29.22 0.84 -8.64
CA LEU A 112 -30.41 1.70 -8.47
C LEU A 112 -30.30 3.06 -9.20
N ILE A 113 -29.37 3.16 -10.16
CA ILE A 113 -29.43 4.14 -11.25
C ILE A 113 -29.66 3.32 -12.51
#